data_AF-A0A1T5G442-F1
#
_entry.id   AF-A0A1T5G442-F1
#
_cell.length_a   1.000
_cell.length_b   1.000
_cell.length_c   1.000
_cell.angle_alpha   90.00
_cell.angle_beta   90.00
_cell.angle_gamma   90.00
#
_symmetry.space_group_name_H-M   'P 1'
#
loop_
_entity.id
_entity.type
_entity.pdbx_description
1 polymer ?
#
loop_
_entity_poly.entity_id
_entity_poly.type
_entity_poly.pdbx_seq_one_letter_code
_entity_poly.pdbx_strand_id
1 'polypeptide(L)'
;MKEFERNDLISQLATSMGVPDMERLKNGASYFDSSTGTLYCKGQAITRSTAEKAIRHFELMESRCDVSDGDQRKMALIYRCVIEAIRIMGDSDVIALMKKKAT
;
A
#
# COMPACT_ATOMS: atom_id res chain seq x y z
N MET A 1 2.73 1.14 39.13
CA MET A 1 2.68 0.30 37.92
C MET A 1 2.31 1.21 36.75
N LYS A 2 3.26 1.99 36.24
CA LYS A 2 4.23 1.65 35.18
C LYS A 2 3.53 1.48 33.82
N GLU A 3 3.19 2.62 33.22
CA GLU A 3 2.70 2.77 31.84
C GLU A 3 3.60 2.06 30.80
N PHE A 4 4.87 1.84 31.16
CA PHE A 4 5.85 1.04 30.43
C PHE A 4 5.42 -0.43 30.23
N GLU A 5 4.87 -1.10 31.25
CA GLU A 5 4.45 -2.51 31.16
C GLU A 5 3.26 -2.71 30.23
N ARG A 6 2.33 -1.74 30.20
CA ARG A 6 1.17 -1.79 29.29
C ARG A 6 1.61 -1.67 27.84
N ASN A 7 2.53 -0.75 27.54
CA ASN A 7 3.03 -0.56 26.18
C ASN A 7 3.83 -1.76 25.67
N ASP A 8 4.63 -2.40 26.53
CA ASP A 8 5.34 -3.63 26.18
C ASP A 8 4.38 -4.77 25.86
N LEU A 9 3.33 -4.95 26.66
CA LEU A 9 2.32 -5.98 26.41
C LEU A 9 1.59 -5.76 25.07
N ILE A 10 1.24 -4.50 24.78
CA ILE A 10 0.58 -4.12 23.52
C ILE A 10 1.53 -4.35 22.34
N SER A 11 2.82 -4.06 22.49
CA SER A 11 3.84 -4.28 21.46
C SER A 11 4.04 -5.78 21.18
N GLN A 12 4.11 -6.60 22.23
CA GLN A 12 4.19 -8.05 22.12
C GLN A 12 2.94 -8.65 21.45
N LEU A 13 1.75 -8.15 21.80
CA LEU A 13 0.49 -8.57 21.19
C LEU A 13 0.43 -8.18 19.71
N ALA A 14 0.78 -6.94 19.37
CA ALA A 14 0.84 -6.47 17.98
C ALA A 14 1.78 -7.32 17.13
N THR A 15 2.98 -7.62 17.67
CA THR A 15 3.96 -8.49 17.03
C THR A 15 3.41 -9.91 16.80
N SER A 16 2.74 -10.48 17.81
CA SER A 16 2.14 -11.83 17.74
C SER A 16 0.98 -11.91 16.75
N MET A 17 0.26 -10.80 16.53
CA MET A 17 -0.79 -10.67 15.51
C MET A 17 -0.26 -10.31 14.11
N GLY A 18 1.06 -10.22 13.92
CA GLY A 18 1.67 -9.89 12.64
C GLY A 18 1.64 -8.41 12.27
N VAL A 19 1.36 -7.51 13.22
CA VAL A 19 1.49 -6.06 13.04
C VAL A 19 2.92 -5.65 13.40
N PRO A 20 3.77 -5.29 12.42
CA PRO A 20 5.11 -4.86 12.71
C PRO A 20 5.08 -3.45 13.33
N ASP A 21 5.77 -3.32 14.47
CA ASP A 21 6.30 -2.07 14.99
C ASP A 21 5.27 -0.92 15.21
N MET A 22 4.65 -0.93 16.40
CA MET A 22 3.66 0.05 16.84
C MET A 22 4.17 1.51 16.81
N GLU A 23 5.49 1.73 16.88
CA GLU A 23 6.08 3.07 16.74
C GLU A 23 5.88 3.64 15.33
N ARG A 24 5.91 2.80 14.28
CA ARG A 24 5.68 3.25 12.90
C ARG A 24 4.23 3.67 12.66
N LEU A 25 3.29 2.94 13.26
CA LEU A 25 1.86 3.30 13.25
C LEU A 25 1.61 4.62 13.99
N LYS A 26 2.22 4.83 15.16
CA LYS A 26 2.10 6.08 15.93
C LYS A 26 2.67 7.28 15.18
N ASN A 27 3.73 7.08 14.40
CA ASN A 27 4.38 8.14 13.64
C ASN A 27 3.71 8.44 12.29
N GLY A 28 2.60 7.76 11.96
CA GLY A 28 1.90 7.95 10.68
C GLY A 28 2.73 7.56 9.45
N ALA A 29 3.78 6.76 9.66
CA ALA A 29 4.67 6.33 8.60
C ALA A 29 3.90 5.44 7.62
N SER A 30 4.08 5.70 6.32
CA SER A 30 3.48 4.85 5.29
C SER A 30 4.41 3.67 5.01
N TYR A 31 3.92 2.45 5.10
CA TYR A 31 4.70 1.24 4.83
C TYR A 31 3.85 0.17 4.15
N PHE A 32 4.51 -0.70 3.39
CA PHE A 32 3.86 -1.82 2.73
C PHE A 32 4.19 -3.12 3.48
N ASP A 33 3.16 -3.81 3.96
CA ASP A 33 3.29 -5.14 4.50
C ASP A 33 3.24 -6.15 3.36
N SER A 34 4.41 -6.61 2.96
CA SER A 34 4.60 -7.62 1.92
C SER A 34 4.06 -9.02 2.25
N SER A 35 3.76 -9.33 3.52
CA SER A 35 3.19 -10.63 3.90
C SER A 35 1.69 -10.69 3.62
N THR A 36 0.97 -9.61 3.91
CA THR A 36 -0.48 -9.49 3.69
C THR A 36 -0.84 -8.79 2.38
N GLY A 37 0.11 -8.09 1.76
CA GLY A 37 -0.14 -7.22 0.62
C GLY A 37 -0.92 -5.96 1.01
N THR A 38 -0.82 -5.53 2.27
CA THR A 38 -1.54 -4.38 2.81
C THR A 38 -0.64 -3.15 2.82
N LEU A 39 -1.12 -2.06 2.25
CA LEU A 39 -0.46 -0.77 2.29
C LEU A 39 -1.00 0.04 3.47
N TYR A 40 -0.17 0.33 4.46
CA TYR A 40 -0.50 1.22 5.56
C TYR A 40 -0.07 2.63 5.18
N CYS A 41 -1.02 3.56 5.07
CA CYS A 41 -0.78 4.97 4.76
C CYS A 41 -1.41 5.85 5.82
N LYS A 42 -0.62 6.63 6.56
CA LYS A 42 -1.12 7.59 7.58
C LYS A 42 -2.14 6.97 8.54
N GLY A 43 -1.89 5.74 9.00
CA GLY A 43 -2.79 5.00 9.90
C GLY A 43 -4.00 4.33 9.24
N GLN A 44 -4.17 4.44 7.91
CA GLN A 44 -5.20 3.71 7.16
C GLN A 44 -4.60 2.47 6.50
N ALA A 45 -5.28 1.34 6.66
CA ALA A 45 -4.94 0.10 5.98
C ALA A 45 -5.66 0.01 4.61
N ILE A 46 -4.89 0.04 3.54
CA ILE A 46 -5.35 -0.21 2.17
C ILE A 46 -5.04 -1.68 1.86
N THR A 47 -6.08 -2.51 1.91
CA THR A 47 -5.94 -3.96 1.67
C THR A 47 -5.70 -4.25 0.19
N ARG A 48 -5.18 -5.45 -0.11
CA ARG A 48 -5.06 -5.97 -1.47
C ARG A 48 -6.39 -5.90 -2.25
N SER A 49 -7.50 -6.26 -1.61
CA SER A 49 -8.83 -6.17 -2.22
C SER A 49 -9.20 -4.75 -2.64
N THR A 50 -8.87 -3.76 -1.81
CA THR A 50 -9.07 -2.34 -2.15
C THR A 50 -8.19 -1.93 -3.31
N ALA A 51 -6.93 -2.36 -3.34
CA ALA A 51 -6.00 -2.09 -4.45
C ALA A 51 -6.50 -2.68 -5.78
N GLU A 52 -7.02 -3.91 -5.77
CA GLU A 52 -7.61 -4.55 -6.95
C GLU A 52 -8.88 -3.83 -7.46
N LYS A 53 -9.69 -3.29 -6.55
CA LYS A 53 -10.85 -2.46 -6.93
C LYS A 53 -10.40 -1.15 -7.56
N ALA A 54 -9.34 -0.54 -7.04
CA ALA A 54 -8.75 0.67 -7.60
C ALA A 54 -8.23 0.43 -9.03
N ILE A 55 -7.51 -0.67 -9.27
CA ILE A 55 -7.04 -1.05 -10.61
C ILE A 55 -8.23 -1.12 -11.59
N ARG A 56 -9.28 -1.87 -11.25
CA ARG A 56 -10.47 -2.01 -12.11
C ARG A 56 -11.16 -0.68 -12.38
N HIS A 57 -11.21 0.20 -11.37
CA HIS A 57 -11.77 1.54 -11.54
C HIS A 57 -10.96 2.37 -12.55
N PHE A 58 -9.63 2.39 -12.43
CA PHE A 58 -8.78 3.16 -13.32
C PHE A 58 -8.68 2.56 -14.73
N GLU A 59 -8.74 1.24 -14.87
CA GLU A 59 -8.84 0.57 -16.19
C GLU A 59 -10.11 1.00 -16.91
N LEU A 60 -11.25 1.06 -16.20
CA LEU A 60 -12.50 1.54 -16.74
C LEU A 60 -12.41 3.01 -17.15
N MET A 61 -11.79 3.86 -16.33
CA MET A 61 -11.60 5.28 -16.65
C MET A 61 -10.70 5.49 -17.86
N GLU A 62 -9.61 4.73 -17.98
CA GLU A 62 -8.71 4.75 -19.13
C GLU A 62 -9.42 4.29 -20.41
N SER A 63 -10.23 3.23 -20.35
CA SER A 63 -10.97 2.71 -21.51
C SER A 63 -11.98 3.71 -22.10
N ARG A 64 -12.37 4.73 -21.32
CA ARG A 64 -13.31 5.78 -21.72
C ARG A 64 -12.62 6.99 -22.34
N CYS A 65 -11.28 7.06 -22.30
CA CYS A 65 -10.53 8.15 -22.91
C CYS A 65 -10.46 7.99 -24.43
N ASP A 66 -10.78 9.06 -25.14
CA ASP A 66 -10.51 9.19 -26.57
C ASP A 66 -9.04 9.54 -26.79
N VAL A 67 -8.28 8.61 -27.34
CA VAL A 67 -6.86 8.78 -27.63
C VAL A 67 -6.59 9.73 -28.80
N SER A 68 -7.60 10.10 -29.59
CA SER A 68 -7.46 11.10 -30.64
C SER A 68 -7.41 12.52 -30.09
N ASP A 69 -8.10 12.77 -28.97
CA ASP A 69 -8.05 14.04 -28.24
C ASP A 69 -6.75 14.19 -27.44
N GLY A 70 -6.14 15.38 -27.49
CA GLY A 70 -4.85 15.64 -26.87
C GLY A 70 -4.88 15.61 -25.34
N ASP A 71 -5.97 16.04 -24.72
CA ASP A 71 -6.09 16.15 -23.28
C ASP A 71 -6.61 14.84 -22.65
N GLN A 72 -7.53 14.15 -23.31
CA GLN A 72 -7.95 12.82 -22.88
C GLN A 72 -6.83 11.78 -23.00
N ARG A 73 -5.93 11.91 -23.99
CA ARG A 73 -4.72 11.10 -24.08
C ARG A 73 -3.78 11.30 -22.89
N LYS A 74 -3.59 12.54 -22.42
CA LYS A 74 -2.82 12.82 -21.19
C LYS A 74 -3.50 12.19 -19.98
N MET A 75 -4.83 12.25 -19.90
CA MET A 75 -5.57 11.59 -18.81
C MET A 75 -5.42 10.07 -18.85
N ALA A 76 -5.49 9.44 -20.02
CA ALA A 76 -5.23 8.01 -20.16
C ALA A 76 -3.86 7.62 -19.62
N LEU A 77 -2.82 8.42 -19.90
CA LEU A 77 -1.48 8.21 -19.34
C LEU A 77 -1.43 8.34 -17.81
N ILE A 78 -2.20 9.27 -17.23
CA ILE A 78 -2.30 9.41 -15.77
C ILE A 78 -2.95 8.17 -15.16
N TYR A 79 -4.07 7.70 -15.73
CA TYR A 79 -4.72 6.47 -15.25
C TYR A 79 -3.81 5.26 -15.39
N ARG A 80 -3.10 5.13 -16.51
CA ARG A 80 -2.10 4.08 -16.73
C ARG A 80 -1.00 4.11 -15.68
N CYS A 81 -0.45 5.29 -15.36
CA CYS A 81 0.56 5.46 -14.33
C CYS A 81 0.08 4.94 -12.97
N VAL A 82 -1.17 5.25 -12.59
CA VAL A 82 -1.77 4.77 -11.34
C VAL A 82 -1.92 3.24 -11.34
N ILE A 83 -2.40 2.65 -12.43
CA ILE A 83 -2.56 1.19 -12.57
C ILE A 83 -1.22 0.48 -12.39
N GLU A 84 -0.20 0.93 -13.13
CA GLU A 84 1.13 0.31 -13.09
C GLU A 84 1.79 0.49 -11.71
N ALA A 85 1.64 1.66 -11.08
CA ALA A 85 2.14 1.87 -9.72
C ALA A 85 1.54 0.87 -8.73
N ILE A 86 0.22 0.62 -8.80
CA ILE A 86 -0.44 -0.35 -7.91
C ILE A 86 0.02 -1.78 -8.20
N ARG A 87 0.20 -2.15 -9.47
CA ARG A 87 0.68 -3.49 -9.86
C ARG A 87 2.12 -3.73 -9.42
N ILE A 88 3.01 -2.77 -9.64
CA ILE A 88 4.42 -2.81 -9.23
C ILE A 88 4.55 -3.01 -7.71
N MET A 89 3.70 -2.38 -6.90
CA MET A 89 3.71 -2.62 -5.45
C MET A 89 3.37 -4.07 -5.07
N GLY A 90 2.59 -4.77 -5.89
CA GLY A 90 2.24 -6.18 -5.70
C GLY A 90 3.18 -7.17 -6.39
N ASP A 91 4.17 -6.68 -7.14
CA ASP A 91 5.11 -7.50 -7.91
C ASP A 91 6.08 -8.24 -6.99
N SER A 92 6.29 -9.53 -7.24
CA SER A 92 7.11 -10.39 -6.38
C SER A 92 8.58 -9.96 -6.31
N ASP A 93 9.13 -9.43 -7.40
CA ASP A 93 10.53 -9.02 -7.47
C ASP A 93 10.73 -7.71 -6.72
N VAL A 94 9.78 -6.78 -6.87
CA VAL A 94 9.75 -5.53 -6.11
C VAL A 94 9.58 -5.82 -4.62
N ILE A 95 8.69 -6.74 -4.26
CA ILE A 95 8.51 -7.20 -2.88
C ILE A 95 9.80 -7.80 -2.32
N ALA A 96 10.48 -8.65 -3.09
CA ALA A 96 11.76 -9.23 -2.67
C ALA A 96 12.83 -8.16 -2.45
N LEU A 97 12.89 -7.15 -3.32
CA LEU A 97 13.78 -6.00 -3.18
C LEU A 97 13.46 -5.18 -1.91
N MET A 98 12.18 -4.93 -1.63
CA MET A 98 11.76 -4.20 -0.42
C MET A 98 12.11 -4.95 0.86
N LYS A 99 11.98 -6.28 0.87
CA LYS A 99 12.38 -7.13 2.00
C LYS A 99 13.90 -7.06 2.25
N LYS A 100 14.70 -7.12 1.18
CA LYS A 100 16.17 -7.07 1.26
C LYS A 100 16.70 -5.74 1.81
N LYS A 101 16.00 -4.62 1.57
CA LYS A 101 16.40 -3.29 2.07
C LYS A 101 16.03 -3.07 3.55
N ALA A 102 15.14 -3.88 4.10
CA ALA A 102 14.71 -3.81 5.49
C ALA A 102 15.56 -4.69 6.44
N THR A 103 16.53 -5.43 5.91
CA THR A 103 17.51 -6.25 6.65
C THR A 103 18.85 -5.51 6.70
#